data_AF-A0A2A2KDM8-F1
#
_entry.id   AF-A0A2A2KDM8-F1
#
_cell.length_a   1.000
_cell.length_b   1.000
_cell.length_c   1.000
_cell.angle_alpha   90.00
_cell.angle_beta   90.00
_cell.angle_gamma   90.00
#
_symmetry.space_group_name_H-M   'P 1'
#
loop_
_entity.id
_entity.type
_entity.pdbx_description
1 polymer ?
#
loop_
_entity_poly.entity_id
_entity_poly.type
_entity_poly.pdbx_seq_one_letter_code
_entity_poly.pdbx_strand_id
1 'polypeptide(L)'
;MGIAIYPFSMLRSPRHFWQIAVFAAGSSSLAAILLLIGAIHDAPVCSQDVPHRDYNFHEACMAYGTLLFAYGGHSIFPTIQMDMKKPVHFAKSIIVGFTIVTIYYISVSLTSVLIYGNSIGDIIIPSIQLSWVQHIVNVMIAIHVVTTIVIVFSPLAQQVEDLFKIPHKFGWQRIVIRTFLFWMIIFIGLTLPHFGPMMDLIGSSTMSLASIILPPLFYLFIRASCEKAKDQDMKPHLSAIDANEEWATLSE
;
A
#
# COMPACT_ATOMS: atom_id res chain seq x y z
N MET A 1 -17.71 -13.35 -9.88
CA MET A 1 -16.64 -13.13 -8.87
C MET A 1 -17.14 -12.39 -7.64
N GLY A 2 -17.63 -11.14 -7.72
CA GLY A 2 -18.02 -10.36 -6.53
C GLY A 2 -19.00 -11.05 -5.56
N ILE A 3 -20.04 -11.72 -6.08
CA ILE A 3 -21.02 -12.46 -5.27
C ILE A 3 -20.37 -13.61 -4.47
N ALA A 4 -19.36 -14.28 -5.03
CA ALA A 4 -18.67 -15.40 -4.37
C ALA A 4 -17.70 -14.92 -3.27
N ILE A 5 -17.16 -13.70 -3.39
CA ILE A 5 -16.20 -13.11 -2.45
C ILE A 5 -16.91 -12.44 -1.26
N TYR A 6 -18.10 -11.91 -1.51
CA TYR A 6 -18.93 -11.21 -0.53
C TYR A 6 -19.01 -11.90 0.85
N PRO A 7 -19.34 -13.20 0.98
CA PRO A 7 -19.42 -13.85 2.29
C PRO A 7 -18.07 -13.88 3.04
N PHE A 8 -16.95 -13.98 2.30
CA PHE A 8 -15.61 -13.98 2.91
C PHE A 8 -15.18 -12.59 3.40
N SER A 9 -15.68 -11.53 2.76
CA SER A 9 -15.42 -10.14 3.17
C SER A 9 -16.08 -9.75 4.51
N MET A 10 -17.06 -10.53 4.98
CA MET A 10 -17.75 -10.29 6.26
C MET A 10 -17.00 -10.85 7.49
N LEU A 11 -15.85 -11.52 7.28
CA LEU A 11 -15.09 -12.14 8.36
C LEU A 11 -14.38 -11.07 9.22
N ARG A 12 -14.23 -11.37 10.52
CA ARG A 12 -14.05 -10.37 11.59
C ARG A 12 -12.62 -9.84 11.73
N SER A 13 -11.59 -10.59 11.34
CA SER A 13 -10.19 -10.18 11.44
C SER A 13 -9.27 -11.07 10.59
N PRO A 14 -8.23 -10.49 9.93
CA PRO A 14 -7.14 -11.20 9.24
C PRO A 14 -6.44 -12.29 10.06
N ARG A 15 -6.49 -12.24 11.40
CA ARG A 15 -5.84 -13.22 12.29
C ARG A 15 -6.23 -14.68 12.00
N HIS A 16 -7.45 -14.91 11.51
CA HIS A 16 -7.95 -16.25 11.19
C HIS A 16 -7.67 -16.69 9.74
N PHE A 17 -7.03 -15.85 8.93
CA PHE A 17 -6.86 -16.03 7.48
C PHE A 17 -5.40 -15.91 7.02
N TRP A 18 -4.44 -16.27 7.86
CA TRP A 18 -3.03 -16.23 7.48
C TRP A 18 -2.74 -17.09 6.23
N GLN A 19 -3.49 -18.17 6.00
CA GLN A 19 -3.38 -18.99 4.80
C GLN A 19 -3.77 -18.23 3.52
N ILE A 20 -4.79 -17.37 3.60
CA ILE A 20 -5.23 -16.50 2.50
C ILE A 20 -4.08 -15.54 2.15
N ALA A 21 -3.41 -14.95 3.14
CA ALA A 21 -2.24 -14.11 2.90
C ALA A 21 -1.06 -14.87 2.25
N VAL A 22 -0.78 -16.10 2.70
CA VAL A 22 0.27 -16.95 2.09
C VAL A 22 -0.08 -17.32 0.64
N PHE A 23 -1.34 -17.64 0.37
CA PHE A 23 -1.80 -17.96 -0.99
C PHE A 23 -1.77 -16.74 -1.92
N ALA A 24 -2.15 -15.56 -1.42
CA ALA A 24 -2.01 -14.29 -2.17
C ALA A 24 -0.54 -14.03 -2.52
N ALA A 25 0.36 -14.15 -1.55
CA ALA A 25 1.80 -13.93 -1.77
C ALA A 25 2.38 -14.95 -2.76
N GLY A 26 2.08 -16.24 -2.58
CA GLY A 26 2.54 -17.32 -3.45
C GLY A 26 2.06 -17.18 -4.89
N SER A 27 0.79 -16.81 -5.11
CA SER A 27 0.25 -16.57 -6.46
C SER A 27 0.91 -15.37 -7.15
N SER A 28 1.12 -14.24 -6.46
CA SER A 28 1.86 -13.10 -7.03
C SER A 28 3.32 -13.41 -7.31
N SER A 29 4.00 -14.14 -6.43
CA SER A 29 5.40 -14.56 -6.64
C SER A 29 5.51 -15.48 -7.85
N LEU A 30 4.61 -16.45 -7.99
CA LEU A 30 4.59 -17.34 -9.14
C LEU A 30 4.29 -16.57 -10.44
N ALA A 31 3.35 -15.62 -10.40
CA ALA A 31 3.06 -14.75 -11.53
C ALA A 31 4.30 -13.95 -11.98
N ALA A 32 5.02 -13.33 -11.03
CA ALA A 32 6.25 -12.58 -11.33
C ALA A 32 7.35 -13.47 -11.93
N ILE A 33 7.54 -14.68 -11.38
CA ILE A 33 8.52 -15.64 -11.90
C ILE A 33 8.14 -16.08 -13.33
N LEU A 34 6.86 -16.39 -13.58
CA LEU A 34 6.39 -16.76 -14.91
C LEU A 34 6.52 -15.63 -15.92
N LEU A 35 6.28 -14.39 -15.51
CA LEU A 35 6.53 -13.21 -16.35
C LEU A 35 8.01 -13.09 -16.73
N LEU A 36 8.93 -13.31 -15.78
CA LEU A 36 10.36 -13.32 -16.07
C LEU A 36 10.75 -14.44 -17.03
N ILE A 37 10.25 -15.65 -16.81
CA ILE A 37 10.52 -16.80 -17.70
C ILE A 37 9.98 -16.53 -19.11
N GLY A 38 8.75 -16.03 -19.22
CA GLY A 38 8.14 -15.67 -20.49
C GLY A 38 8.94 -14.59 -21.23
N ALA A 39 9.34 -13.54 -20.51
CA ALA A 39 10.13 -12.47 -21.09
C ALA A 39 11.51 -12.97 -21.57
N ILE A 40 12.24 -13.72 -20.74
CA ILE A 40 13.54 -14.29 -21.11
C ILE A 40 13.43 -15.23 -22.30
N HIS A 41 12.35 -16.02 -22.39
CA HIS A 41 12.09 -16.87 -23.54
C HIS A 41 11.91 -16.06 -24.83
N ASP A 42 11.27 -14.90 -24.74
CA ASP A 42 11.04 -14.02 -25.90
C ASP A 42 12.29 -13.21 -26.29
N ALA A 43 13.29 -13.13 -25.41
CA ALA A 43 14.51 -12.35 -25.62
C ALA A 43 15.17 -12.56 -26.99
N PRO A 44 15.40 -13.79 -27.49
CA PRO A 44 16.12 -14.01 -28.75
C PRO A 44 15.45 -13.38 -29.97
N VAL A 45 14.13 -13.19 -29.93
CA VAL A 45 13.32 -12.68 -31.04
C VAL A 45 12.95 -11.22 -30.81
N CYS A 46 12.46 -10.88 -29.62
CA CYS A 46 11.91 -9.56 -29.33
C CYS A 46 12.98 -8.52 -29.00
N SER A 47 14.16 -8.91 -28.49
CA SER A 47 15.22 -7.95 -28.12
C SER A 47 16.02 -7.38 -29.30
N GLN A 48 15.77 -7.85 -30.52
CA GLN A 48 16.46 -7.36 -31.71
C GLN A 48 15.79 -6.07 -32.21
N ASP A 49 16.55 -4.98 -32.27
CA ASP A 49 16.09 -3.66 -32.74
C ASP A 49 14.87 -3.08 -31.99
N VAL A 50 14.93 -3.16 -30.66
CA VAL A 50 13.88 -2.61 -29.79
C VAL A 50 13.89 -1.07 -29.84
N PRO A 51 12.79 -0.42 -30.24
CA PRO A 51 12.70 1.03 -30.14
C PRO A 51 12.63 1.42 -28.66
N HIS A 52 13.62 2.18 -28.21
CA HIS A 52 13.62 2.83 -26.90
C HIS A 52 13.15 4.27 -27.05
N ARG A 53 12.26 4.71 -26.15
CA ARG A 53 11.79 6.10 -26.12
C ARG A 53 12.85 6.99 -25.48
N ASP A 54 13.03 8.17 -26.04
CA ASP A 54 13.85 9.22 -25.44
C ASP A 54 13.26 9.67 -24.10
N TYR A 55 14.12 10.19 -23.23
CA TYR A 55 13.69 10.68 -21.92
C TYR A 55 12.64 11.80 -22.05
N ASN A 56 11.50 11.62 -21.38
CA ASN A 56 10.46 12.62 -21.27
C ASN A 56 10.14 12.91 -19.80
N PHE A 57 10.23 14.19 -19.42
CA PHE A 57 9.98 14.63 -18.04
C PHE A 57 8.55 14.33 -17.57
N HIS A 58 7.55 14.52 -18.43
CA HIS A 58 6.16 14.22 -18.09
C HIS A 58 5.96 12.74 -17.79
N GLU A 59 6.54 11.86 -18.62
CA GLU A 59 6.47 10.41 -18.39
C GLU A 59 7.23 10.00 -17.11
N ALA A 60 8.35 10.67 -16.80
CA ALA A 60 9.05 10.46 -15.53
C ALA A 60 8.19 10.83 -14.31
N CYS A 61 7.42 11.93 -14.38
CA CYS A 61 6.47 12.30 -13.33
C CYS A 61 5.32 11.30 -13.20
N MET A 62 4.80 10.78 -14.32
CA MET A 62 3.76 9.74 -14.29
C MET A 62 4.31 8.44 -13.67
N ALA A 63 5.50 7.99 -14.09
CA ALA A 63 6.16 6.82 -13.52
C ALA A 63 6.39 6.95 -12.00
N TYR A 64 6.70 8.16 -11.52
CA TYR A 64 6.76 8.43 -10.08
C TYR A 64 5.42 8.19 -9.37
N GLY A 65 4.30 8.59 -9.99
CA GLY A 65 2.95 8.29 -9.51
C GLY A 65 2.71 6.78 -9.38
N THR A 66 2.94 6.00 -10.44
CA THR A 66 2.83 4.53 -10.40
C THR A 66 3.73 3.92 -9.32
N LEU A 67 4.97 4.39 -9.16
CA LEU A 67 5.88 3.90 -8.11
C LEU A 67 5.29 4.13 -6.72
N LEU A 68 4.78 5.33 -6.42
CA LEU A 68 4.19 5.60 -5.12
C LEU A 68 2.90 4.81 -4.86
N PHE A 69 2.11 4.56 -5.90
CA PHE A 69 0.98 3.65 -5.81
C PHE A 69 1.44 2.23 -5.47
N ALA A 70 2.47 1.72 -6.15
CA ALA A 70 3.01 0.37 -5.96
C ALA A 70 3.58 0.13 -4.55
N TYR A 71 4.21 1.15 -3.95
CA TYR A 71 4.70 1.12 -2.56
C TYR A 71 3.67 1.60 -1.52
N GLY A 72 2.39 1.73 -1.91
CA GLY A 72 1.29 2.11 -1.03
C GLY A 72 0.94 1.06 0.03
N GLY A 73 -0.09 1.35 0.84
CA GLY A 73 -0.61 0.41 1.85
C GLY A 73 -0.25 0.72 3.30
N HIS A 74 0.31 1.90 3.58
CA HIS A 74 0.66 2.30 4.95
C HIS A 74 -0.53 2.40 5.90
N SER A 75 -1.75 2.63 5.38
CA SER A 75 -2.97 2.75 6.19
C SER A 75 -3.42 1.45 6.87
N ILE A 76 -3.02 0.29 6.33
CA ILE A 76 -3.38 -1.03 6.88
C ILE A 76 -2.36 -1.55 7.88
N PHE A 77 -1.19 -0.90 7.98
CA PHE A 77 -0.07 -1.32 8.83
C PHE A 77 -0.44 -1.44 10.31
N PRO A 78 -1.16 -0.49 10.94
CA PRO A 78 -1.54 -0.63 12.34
C PRO A 78 -2.42 -1.87 12.59
N THR A 79 -3.40 -2.13 11.71
CA THR A 79 -4.26 -3.31 11.83
C THR A 79 -3.46 -4.60 11.68
N ILE A 80 -2.55 -4.66 10.70
CA ILE A 80 -1.66 -5.83 10.51
C ILE A 80 -0.79 -6.03 11.75
N GLN A 81 -0.16 -4.96 12.27
CA GLN A 81 0.70 -5.03 13.44
C GLN A 81 -0.05 -5.55 14.67
N MET A 82 -1.29 -5.11 14.89
CA MET A 82 -2.14 -5.57 16.00
C MET A 82 -2.63 -7.02 15.83
N ASP A 83 -2.70 -7.51 14.60
CA ASP A 83 -3.08 -8.89 14.29
C ASP A 83 -1.91 -9.88 14.29
N MET A 84 -0.66 -9.41 14.28
CA MET A 84 0.52 -10.26 14.39
C MET A 84 0.59 -10.98 15.74
N LYS A 85 0.96 -12.27 15.71
CA LYS A 85 1.25 -13.05 16.93
C LYS A 85 2.33 -12.40 17.80
N LYS A 86 3.31 -11.73 17.18
CA LYS A 86 4.39 -10.99 17.84
C LYS A 86 4.56 -9.60 17.20
N PRO A 87 3.83 -8.56 17.66
CA PRO A 87 3.85 -7.22 17.06
C PRO A 87 5.24 -6.57 17.04
N VAL A 88 6.12 -6.92 17.98
CA VAL A 88 7.51 -6.43 18.06
C VAL A 88 8.35 -6.76 16.81
N HIS A 89 7.96 -7.78 16.04
CA HIS A 89 8.67 -8.16 14.81
C HIS A 89 8.13 -7.47 13.56
N PHE A 90 7.14 -6.59 13.68
CA PHE A 90 6.49 -5.91 12.56
C PHE A 90 7.47 -5.19 11.63
N ALA A 91 8.41 -4.42 12.19
CA ALA A 91 9.42 -3.71 11.40
C ALA A 91 10.28 -4.67 10.56
N LYS A 92 10.70 -5.81 11.13
CA LYS A 92 11.45 -6.83 10.39
C LYS A 92 10.61 -7.44 9.27
N SER A 93 9.33 -7.73 9.53
CA SER A 93 8.41 -8.26 8.54
C SER A 93 8.21 -7.32 7.35
N ILE A 94 8.03 -6.01 7.62
CA ILE A 94 7.90 -4.99 6.57
C ILE A 94 9.18 -4.88 5.74
N ILE A 95 10.35 -4.78 6.38
CA ILE A 95 11.62 -4.64 5.66
C ILE A 95 11.84 -5.82 4.71
N VAL A 96 11.61 -7.05 5.17
CA VAL A 96 11.74 -8.25 4.34
C VAL A 96 10.72 -8.22 3.20
N GLY A 97 9.45 -7.91 3.49
CA GLY A 97 8.39 -7.84 2.47
C GLY A 97 8.68 -6.83 1.36
N PHE A 98 9.03 -5.60 1.72
CA PHE A 98 9.36 -4.56 0.75
C PHE A 98 10.63 -4.85 -0.04
N THR A 99 11.62 -5.50 0.59
CA THR A 99 12.84 -5.93 -0.12
C THR A 99 12.49 -6.93 -1.23
N ILE A 100 11.68 -7.95 -0.92
CA ILE A 100 11.25 -8.96 -1.90
C ILE A 100 10.45 -8.31 -3.04
N VAL A 101 9.48 -7.45 -2.71
CA VAL A 101 8.65 -6.75 -3.71
C VAL A 101 9.52 -5.86 -4.61
N THR A 102 10.50 -5.16 -4.04
CA THR A 102 11.44 -4.32 -4.79
C THR A 102 12.25 -5.14 -5.80
N ILE A 103 12.72 -6.34 -5.40
CA ILE A 103 13.43 -7.25 -6.30
C ILE A 103 12.52 -7.66 -7.47
N TYR A 104 11.25 -7.97 -7.22
CA TYR A 104 10.31 -8.30 -8.30
C TYR A 104 10.06 -7.11 -9.23
N TYR A 105 9.83 -5.92 -8.69
CA TYR A 105 9.61 -4.72 -9.51
C TYR A 105 10.83 -4.40 -10.38
N ILE A 106 12.04 -4.42 -9.83
CA ILE A 106 13.26 -4.13 -10.60
C ILE A 106 13.47 -5.20 -11.67
N SER A 107 13.39 -6.48 -11.33
CA SER A 107 13.64 -7.57 -12.29
C SER A 107 12.64 -7.57 -13.43
N VAL A 108 11.33 -7.52 -13.13
CA VAL A 108 10.28 -7.54 -14.17
C VAL A 108 10.34 -6.27 -15.03
N SER A 109 10.54 -5.09 -14.43
CA SER A 109 10.60 -3.83 -15.18
C SER A 109 11.83 -3.75 -16.07
N LEU A 110 13.01 -4.15 -15.57
CA LEU A 110 14.24 -4.12 -16.35
C LEU A 110 14.17 -5.11 -17.52
N THR A 111 13.79 -6.36 -17.24
CA THR A 111 13.68 -7.39 -18.29
C THR A 111 12.64 -7.01 -19.34
N SER A 112 11.48 -6.47 -18.94
CA SER A 112 10.46 -6.07 -19.90
C SER A 112 10.90 -4.92 -20.80
N VAL A 113 11.47 -3.84 -20.25
CA VAL A 113 11.95 -2.68 -21.05
C VAL A 113 13.06 -3.09 -22.00
N LEU A 114 13.97 -3.97 -21.59
CA LEU A 114 15.06 -4.45 -22.45
C LEU A 114 14.57 -5.32 -23.62
N ILE A 115 13.50 -6.10 -23.42
CA ILE A 115 13.04 -7.09 -24.41
C ILE A 115 11.93 -6.55 -25.30
N TYR A 116 11.03 -5.73 -24.78
CA TYR A 116 9.85 -5.24 -25.50
C TYR A 116 9.88 -3.73 -25.78
N GLY A 117 10.66 -2.96 -25.01
CA GLY A 117 10.80 -1.50 -25.12
C GLY A 117 9.47 -0.77 -25.24
N ASN A 118 9.29 0.02 -26.29
CA ASN A 118 8.10 0.85 -26.49
C ASN A 118 6.83 0.07 -26.87
N SER A 119 6.91 -1.25 -27.05
CA SER A 119 5.76 -2.09 -27.37
C SER A 119 4.94 -2.50 -26.13
N ILE A 120 5.38 -2.09 -24.93
CA ILE A 120 4.70 -2.36 -23.66
C ILE A 120 3.53 -1.40 -23.48
N GLY A 121 2.34 -1.92 -23.21
CA GLY A 121 1.19 -1.12 -22.77
C GLY A 121 1.15 -0.94 -21.25
N ASP A 122 0.05 -0.42 -20.70
CA ASP A 122 -0.15 -0.24 -19.25
C ASP A 122 0.05 -1.54 -18.42
N ILE A 123 -0.07 -2.70 -19.05
CA ILE A 123 0.08 -4.02 -18.45
C ILE A 123 1.05 -4.82 -19.32
N ILE A 124 2.02 -5.50 -18.70
CA ILE A 124 3.04 -6.29 -19.42
C ILE A 124 2.54 -7.64 -19.95
N ILE A 125 1.49 -8.20 -19.35
CA ILE A 125 0.99 -9.55 -19.66
C ILE A 125 0.71 -9.75 -21.17
N PRO A 126 0.04 -8.81 -21.87
CA PRO A 126 -0.23 -8.97 -23.30
C PRO A 126 1.01 -8.91 -24.19
N SER A 127 2.14 -8.37 -23.71
CA SER A 127 3.39 -8.28 -24.48
C SER A 127 4.14 -9.62 -24.55
N ILE A 128 3.91 -10.54 -23.62
CA ILE A 128 4.53 -11.87 -23.61
C ILE A 128 4.04 -12.70 -24.81
N GLN A 129 4.91 -13.30 -25.62
CA GLN A 129 4.51 -14.02 -26.83
C GLN A 129 3.91 -15.41 -26.54
N LEU A 130 4.27 -16.01 -25.41
CA LEU A 130 3.74 -17.32 -24.99
C LEU A 130 2.32 -17.19 -24.40
N SER A 131 1.30 -17.53 -25.20
CA SER A 131 -0.12 -17.44 -24.78
C SER A 131 -0.43 -18.24 -23.52
N TRP A 132 0.19 -19.42 -23.35
CA TRP A 132 -0.02 -20.24 -22.14
C TRP A 132 0.51 -19.54 -20.87
N VAL A 133 1.65 -18.82 -20.97
CA VAL A 133 2.18 -18.01 -19.86
C VAL A 133 1.20 -16.89 -19.54
N GLN A 134 0.69 -16.18 -20.55
CA GLN A 134 -0.30 -15.11 -20.35
C GLN A 134 -1.52 -15.62 -19.59
N HIS A 135 -2.10 -16.76 -19.99
CA HIS A 135 -3.29 -17.31 -19.35
C HIS A 135 -3.03 -17.71 -17.89
N ILE A 136 -1.90 -18.38 -17.60
CA ILE A 136 -1.57 -18.77 -16.23
C ILE A 136 -1.32 -17.54 -15.35
N VAL A 137 -0.56 -16.56 -15.85
CA VAL A 137 -0.30 -15.31 -15.12
C VAL A 137 -1.61 -14.57 -14.84
N ASN A 138 -2.52 -14.46 -15.82
CA ASN A 138 -3.83 -13.86 -15.61
C ASN A 138 -4.63 -14.57 -14.51
N VAL A 139 -4.63 -15.91 -14.48
CA VAL A 139 -5.28 -16.68 -13.41
C VAL A 139 -4.62 -16.43 -12.05
N MET A 140 -3.29 -16.40 -11.98
CA MET A 140 -2.55 -16.15 -10.74
C MET A 140 -2.78 -14.74 -10.19
N ILE A 141 -2.79 -13.73 -11.06
CA ILE A 141 -3.13 -12.35 -10.68
C ILE A 141 -4.59 -12.25 -10.26
N ALA A 142 -5.52 -12.93 -10.95
CA ALA A 142 -6.92 -12.97 -10.53
C ALA A 142 -7.08 -13.57 -9.13
N ILE A 143 -6.40 -14.69 -8.86
CA ILE A 143 -6.35 -15.31 -7.53
C ILE A 143 -5.79 -14.33 -6.50
N HIS A 144 -4.65 -13.69 -6.80
CA HIS A 144 -4.02 -12.71 -5.92
C HIS A 144 -5.00 -11.59 -5.57
N VAL A 145 -5.62 -10.94 -6.58
CA VAL A 145 -6.55 -9.82 -6.40
C VAL A 145 -7.78 -10.21 -5.59
N VAL A 146 -8.38 -11.37 -5.88
CA VAL A 146 -9.53 -11.88 -5.11
C VAL A 146 -9.16 -12.04 -3.62
N THR A 147 -7.98 -12.58 -3.38
CA THR A 147 -7.47 -12.89 -2.05
C THR A 147 -7.07 -11.61 -1.29
N THR A 148 -6.46 -10.64 -1.96
CA THR A 148 -6.09 -9.35 -1.37
C THR A 148 -7.29 -8.45 -1.10
N ILE A 149 -8.35 -8.48 -1.93
CA ILE A 149 -9.62 -7.79 -1.63
C ILE A 149 -10.16 -8.23 -0.27
N VAL A 150 -10.16 -9.53 0.04
CA VAL A 150 -10.62 -10.02 1.35
C VAL A 150 -9.77 -9.47 2.51
N ILE A 151 -8.45 -9.41 2.32
CA ILE A 151 -7.51 -8.93 3.35
C ILE A 151 -7.67 -7.42 3.58
N VAL A 152 -7.70 -6.63 2.51
CA VAL A 152 -7.71 -5.15 2.54
C VAL A 152 -9.10 -4.61 2.89
N PHE A 153 -10.18 -5.34 2.58
CA PHE A 153 -11.53 -4.89 2.88
C PHE A 153 -11.80 -4.81 4.39
N SER A 154 -11.25 -5.72 5.19
CA SER A 154 -11.48 -5.74 6.64
C SER A 154 -11.06 -4.44 7.35
N PRO A 155 -9.80 -3.95 7.23
CA PRO A 155 -9.39 -2.70 7.85
C PRO A 155 -10.15 -1.49 7.29
N LEU A 156 -10.44 -1.48 5.98
CA LEU A 156 -11.24 -0.41 5.37
C LEU A 156 -12.66 -0.34 5.98
N ALA A 157 -13.33 -1.49 6.12
CA ALA A 157 -14.64 -1.56 6.74
C ALA A 157 -14.60 -1.14 8.22
N GLN A 158 -13.56 -1.50 8.96
CA GLN A 158 -13.37 -1.06 10.36
C GLN A 158 -13.23 0.46 10.46
N GLN A 159 -12.43 1.08 9.59
CA GLN A 159 -12.27 2.54 9.57
C GLN A 159 -13.59 3.27 9.31
N VAL A 160 -14.42 2.75 8.40
CA VAL A 160 -15.75 3.34 8.14
C VAL A 160 -16.71 3.08 9.30
N GLU A 161 -16.71 1.87 9.88
CA GLU A 161 -17.50 1.55 11.08
C GLU A 161 -17.19 2.52 12.23
N ASP A 162 -15.92 2.84 12.45
CA ASP A 162 -15.45 3.79 13.46
C ASP A 162 -15.91 5.21 13.18
N LEU A 163 -15.84 5.65 11.92
CA LEU A 163 -16.31 6.97 11.49
C LEU A 163 -17.81 7.16 11.77
N PHE A 164 -18.62 6.11 11.57
CA PHE A 164 -20.05 6.11 11.85
C PHE A 164 -20.41 5.67 13.28
N LYS A 165 -19.42 5.47 14.15
CA LYS A 165 -19.58 5.02 15.56
C LYS A 165 -20.41 3.74 15.70
N ILE A 166 -20.29 2.83 14.73
CA ILE A 166 -21.02 1.56 14.72
C ILE A 166 -20.42 0.63 15.78
N PRO A 167 -21.22 0.03 16.67
CA PRO A 167 -20.71 -0.89 17.67
C PRO A 167 -20.07 -2.12 17.01
N HIS A 168 -18.89 -2.51 17.49
CA HIS A 168 -18.10 -3.66 17.00
C HIS A 168 -18.75 -5.05 17.21
N LYS A 169 -19.98 -5.09 17.76
CA LYS A 169 -20.79 -6.29 17.92
C LYS A 169 -21.43 -6.68 16.58
N PHE A 170 -21.81 -7.94 16.44
CA PHE A 170 -22.55 -8.36 15.25
C PHE A 170 -23.94 -7.71 15.30
N GLY A 171 -24.22 -6.81 14.35
CA GLY A 171 -25.45 -6.05 14.30
C GLY A 171 -25.82 -5.72 12.85
N TRP A 172 -27.10 -5.50 12.59
CA TRP A 172 -27.61 -5.29 11.23
C TRP A 172 -26.99 -4.05 10.55
N GLN A 173 -26.72 -2.99 11.32
CA GLN A 173 -26.01 -1.78 10.85
C GLN A 173 -24.64 -2.09 10.25
N ARG A 174 -23.89 -3.02 10.89
CA ARG A 174 -22.58 -3.44 10.42
C ARG A 174 -22.66 -4.22 9.11
N ILE A 175 -23.69 -5.06 8.98
CA ILE A 175 -23.94 -5.81 7.75
C ILE A 175 -24.21 -4.81 6.62
N VAL A 176 -25.18 -3.91 6.80
CA VAL A 176 -25.58 -2.93 5.79
C VAL A 176 -24.40 -2.08 5.32
N ILE A 177 -23.57 -1.56 6.24
CA ILE A 177 -22.45 -0.69 5.84
C ILE A 177 -21.37 -1.48 5.09
N ARG A 178 -21.05 -2.71 5.51
CA ARG A 178 -20.09 -3.56 4.79
C ARG A 178 -20.61 -3.95 3.41
N THR A 179 -21.90 -4.29 3.30
CA THR A 179 -22.52 -4.60 2.00
C THR A 179 -22.43 -3.41 1.07
N PHE A 180 -22.81 -2.23 1.54
CA PHE A 180 -22.75 -1.01 0.76
C PHE A 180 -21.32 -0.69 0.31
N LEU A 181 -20.35 -0.71 1.23
CA LEU A 181 -18.94 -0.46 0.92
C LEU A 181 -18.39 -1.45 -0.10
N PHE A 182 -18.68 -2.74 0.05
CA PHE A 182 -18.21 -3.76 -0.86
C PHE A 182 -18.72 -3.52 -2.29
N TRP A 183 -20.04 -3.28 -2.44
CA TRP A 183 -20.62 -3.01 -3.75
C TRP A 183 -20.16 -1.68 -4.36
N MET A 184 -19.91 -0.65 -3.53
CA MET A 184 -19.32 0.61 -4.00
C MET A 184 -17.91 0.40 -4.55
N ILE A 185 -17.07 -0.40 -3.90
CA ILE A 185 -15.72 -0.73 -4.40
C ILE A 185 -15.81 -1.47 -5.74
N ILE A 186 -16.71 -2.45 -5.86
CA ILE A 186 -16.92 -3.18 -7.12
C ILE A 186 -17.42 -2.24 -8.22
N PHE A 187 -18.36 -1.34 -7.91
CA PHE A 187 -18.89 -0.37 -8.86
C PHE A 187 -17.79 0.56 -9.40
N ILE A 188 -16.95 1.10 -8.51
CA ILE A 188 -15.80 1.93 -8.91
C ILE A 188 -14.85 1.11 -9.80
N GLY A 189 -14.52 -0.12 -9.40
CA GLY A 189 -13.63 -1.00 -10.18
C GLY A 189 -14.16 -1.34 -11.57
N LEU A 190 -15.48 -1.45 -11.76
CA LEU A 190 -16.09 -1.70 -13.07
C LEU A 190 -16.22 -0.45 -13.94
N THR A 191 -16.20 0.74 -13.33
CA THR A 191 -16.38 2.02 -14.05
C THR A 191 -15.08 2.54 -14.65
N LEU A 192 -13.92 2.05 -14.18
CA LEU A 192 -12.60 2.53 -14.60
C LEU A 192 -12.00 1.62 -15.70
N PRO A 193 -11.98 2.06 -16.98
CA PRO A 193 -11.53 1.22 -18.09
C PRO A 193 -10.00 1.17 -18.27
N HIS A 194 -9.28 2.19 -17.80
CA HIS A 194 -7.83 2.31 -17.98
C HIS A 194 -7.09 2.26 -16.65
N PHE A 195 -6.18 1.31 -16.52
CA PHE A 195 -5.50 1.01 -15.26
C PHE A 195 -4.32 1.94 -14.99
N GLY A 196 -3.49 2.24 -16.00
CA GLY A 196 -2.27 3.05 -15.85
C GLY A 196 -2.52 4.45 -15.28
N PRO A 197 -3.30 5.31 -15.97
CA PRO A 197 -3.56 6.68 -15.51
C PRO A 197 -4.19 6.76 -14.11
N MET A 198 -4.95 5.73 -13.70
CA MET A 198 -5.56 5.69 -12.37
C MET A 198 -4.54 5.41 -11.27
N MET A 199 -3.59 4.50 -11.50
CA MET A 199 -2.48 4.27 -10.58
C MET A 199 -1.63 5.53 -10.41
N ASP A 200 -1.32 6.21 -11.52
CA ASP A 200 -0.56 7.46 -11.51
C ASP A 200 -1.26 8.54 -10.68
N LEU A 201 -2.57 8.71 -10.89
CA LEU A 201 -3.37 9.70 -10.15
C LEU A 201 -3.44 9.38 -8.66
N ILE A 202 -3.79 8.15 -8.28
CA ILE A 202 -3.95 7.78 -6.87
C ILE A 202 -2.59 7.81 -6.15
N GLY A 203 -1.53 7.36 -6.82
CA GLY A 203 -0.16 7.38 -6.33
C GLY A 203 0.38 8.79 -6.10
N SER A 204 0.29 9.65 -7.11
CA SER A 204 0.77 11.05 -7.06
C SER A 204 -0.04 11.95 -6.12
N SER A 205 -1.31 11.63 -5.87
CA SER A 205 -2.16 12.41 -4.96
C SER A 205 -2.17 11.83 -3.54
N THR A 206 -3.05 10.86 -3.29
CA THR A 206 -3.41 10.40 -1.95
C THR A 206 -2.27 9.65 -1.29
N MET A 207 -1.58 8.78 -2.03
CA MET A 207 -0.45 8.01 -1.48
C MET A 207 0.76 8.91 -1.22
N SER A 208 1.07 9.84 -2.12
CA SER A 208 2.13 10.85 -1.91
C SER A 208 1.90 11.65 -0.63
N LEU A 209 0.69 12.18 -0.45
CA LEU A 209 0.31 12.92 0.73
C LEU A 209 0.46 12.07 1.99
N ALA A 210 -0.08 10.85 1.99
CA ALA A 210 -0.10 9.97 3.14
C ALA A 210 1.29 9.41 3.53
N SER A 211 2.14 9.12 2.55
CA SER A 211 3.41 8.42 2.77
C SER A 211 4.63 9.34 2.83
N ILE A 212 4.58 10.51 2.20
CA ILE A 212 5.75 11.42 2.13
C ILE A 212 5.52 12.69 2.95
N ILE A 213 4.35 13.31 2.81
CA ILE A 213 4.12 14.66 3.36
C ILE A 213 3.62 14.60 4.81
N LEU A 214 2.62 13.76 5.11
CA LEU A 214 2.03 13.69 6.45
C LEU A 214 2.98 13.18 7.54
N PRO A 215 3.82 12.14 7.34
CA PRO A 215 4.65 11.62 8.44
C PRO A 215 5.67 12.64 8.99
N PRO A 216 6.45 13.37 8.16
CA PRO A 216 7.33 14.43 8.65
C PRO A 216 6.55 15.58 9.32
N LEU A 217 5.40 15.98 8.78
CA LEU A 217 4.55 17.02 9.38
C LEU A 217 4.07 16.62 10.78
N PHE A 218 3.55 15.39 10.94
CA PHE A 218 3.13 14.89 12.24
C PHE A 218 4.31 14.74 13.20
N TYR A 219 5.47 14.30 12.73
CA TYR A 219 6.68 14.23 13.55
C TYR A 219 7.10 15.61 14.07
N LEU A 220 7.13 16.63 13.21
CA LEU A 220 7.44 18.00 13.59
C LEU A 220 6.39 18.57 14.56
N PHE A 221 5.12 18.33 14.31
CA PHE A 221 4.03 18.78 15.19
C PHE A 221 4.12 18.15 16.58
N ILE A 222 4.38 16.84 16.66
CA ILE A 222 4.56 16.12 17.93
C ILE A 222 5.79 16.65 18.67
N ARG A 223 6.92 16.84 17.98
CA ARG A 223 8.13 17.40 18.59
C ARG A 223 7.91 18.81 19.13
N ALA A 224 7.33 19.69 18.34
CA ALA A 224 7.02 21.06 18.77
C ALA A 224 6.03 21.08 19.96
N SER A 225 5.05 20.17 19.96
CA SER A 225 4.11 20.02 21.08
C SER A 225 4.80 19.54 22.35
N CYS A 226 5.73 18.58 22.25
CA CYS A 226 6.52 18.11 23.39
C CYS A 226 7.47 19.19 23.93
N GLU A 227 8.09 19.99 23.05
CA GLU A 227 8.97 21.09 23.44
C GLU A 227 8.18 22.18 24.17
N LYS A 228 7.04 22.60 23.63
CA LYS A 228 6.12 23.54 24.29
C LYS A 228 5.63 23.03 25.65
N ALA A 229 5.33 21.74 25.76
CA ALA A 229 4.93 21.13 27.03
C ALA A 229 6.05 21.19 28.08
N LYS A 230 7.32 20.95 27.68
CA LYS A 230 8.48 21.10 28.57
C LYS A 230 8.70 22.55 29.01
N ASP A 231 8.58 23.51 28.09
CA ASP A 231 8.72 24.93 28.44
C ASP A 231 7.64 25.39 29.43
N GLN A 232 6.41 24.89 29.28
CA GLN A 232 5.31 25.17 30.21
C GLN A 232 5.55 24.55 31.60
N ASP A 233 6.15 23.36 31.67
CA ASP A 233 6.51 22.69 32.92
C ASP A 233 7.71 23.36 33.62
N MET A 234 8.67 23.88 32.84
CA MET A 234 9.87 24.55 33.36
C MET A 234 9.61 25.97 33.89
N LYS A 235 8.66 26.72 33.28
CA LYS A 235 8.33 28.10 33.66
C LYS A 235 8.00 28.30 35.16
N PRO A 236 7.15 27.48 35.81
CA PRO A 236 6.88 27.60 37.24
C PRO A 236 8.14 27.42 38.10
N HIS A 237 9.00 26.46 37.74
CA HIS A 237 10.26 26.20 38.46
C HIS A 237 11.25 27.37 38.33
N LEU A 238 11.39 27.93 37.13
CA LEU A 238 12.23 29.12 36.91
C LEU A 238 11.70 30.33 37.68
N SER A 239 10.38 30.58 37.64
CA SER A 239 9.79 31.70 38.40
C SER A 239 9.95 31.57 39.92
N ALA A 240 10.00 30.34 40.44
CA ALA A 240 10.24 30.08 41.85
C ALA A 240 11.72 30.26 42.24
N ILE A 241 12.65 30.01 41.32
CA ILE A 241 14.09 30.27 41.51
C ILE A 241 14.35 31.79 41.44
N ASP A 242 13.79 32.48 40.46
CA ASP A 242 13.92 33.93 40.30
C ASP A 242 13.34 34.68 41.51
N ALA A 243 12.13 34.31 41.95
CA ALA A 243 11.55 34.83 43.19
C ALA A 243 12.41 34.51 44.42
N ASN A 244 13.16 33.40 44.38
CA ASN A 244 14.04 33.02 45.47
C ASN A 244 15.33 33.85 45.53
N GLU A 245 15.93 34.16 44.38
CA GLU A 245 17.09 35.04 44.30
C GLU A 245 16.72 36.49 44.61
N GLU A 246 15.53 36.94 44.20
CA GLU A 246 15.04 38.29 44.46
C GLU A 246 14.83 38.54 45.97
N TRP A 247 14.27 37.59 46.74
CA TRP A 247 14.20 37.75 48.20
C TRP A 247 15.57 37.73 48.87
N ALA A 248 16.53 36.94 48.35
CA ALA A 248 17.86 36.84 48.93
C ALA A 248 18.61 38.18 48.81
N THR A 249 18.48 38.86 47.66
CA THR A 249 19.09 40.18 47.43
C THR A 249 18.43 41.32 48.19
N LEU A 250 17.16 41.21 48.57
CA LEU A 250 16.46 42.20 49.41
C LEU A 250 16.73 42.02 50.91
N SER A 251 17.39 40.93 51.30
CA SER A 251 17.68 40.59 52.70
C SER A 251 19.12 40.91 53.15
N GLU A 252 19.93 41.50 52.26
CA GLU A 252 21.25 42.11 52.54
C GLU A 252 21.15 43.64 52.68
#